data_AF-A0A4P5ZG03-F1
#
_entry.id   AF-A0A4P5ZG03-F1
#
_cell.length_a   1.000
_cell.length_b   1.000
_cell.length_c   1.000
_cell.angle_alpha   90.00
_cell.angle_beta   90.00
_cell.angle_gamma   90.00
#
_symmetry.space_group_name_H-M   'P 1'
#
loop_
_entity.id
_entity.type
_entity.pdbx_description
1 polymer ?
#
loop_
_entity_poly.entity_id
_entity_poly.type
_entity_poly.pdbx_seq_one_letter_code
_entity_poly.pdbx_strand_id
1 'polypeptide(L)'
;MNLLPRLTLLLTLTTHLATAADYEPRVFKNSSGATLPYRLLVPPSVASDKKYPLVLFLHGAGERGDNNSAQLTHGTKLYLEPANREKFPCYVIAPQCPNGKQWVDMPWSGDRGTQPAQPSAPMQIVLELLDALPKEHAIDPQRIYVTGLSMGGYGTWDLVTRFPERFAAGAPICGGGDETAAPRAAKVPIWAFHSDDDGVVKVIRTRNMIAALKAAGGQPKYFEYFGLGHGSWNKAYSEPEFLPWLFAQRLGQPDTFVLQTKPATLPAIAKIPDTDDGLPGTGPLRRADWFRNLWRQKRLAWSQRVSQDQGAVVFLGDSITQGWGDNFGNSFPGLKTANRGISGDTSRGVLYRLKEDVLDLKPRAVVLLIGTNDLEEKATPETVVSNVKLLLAAFQTHNPQMPVILCQVMPSHASKSRPKEQITRINELLTALAKTTPQVTLVDTWTPFADATGNAKKEEFPDLLHPNAAGYKKWAEALKPVFETLKLK
;
A
#
# COMPACT_ATOMS: atom_id res chain seq x y z
N MET A 1 -21.70 40.07 64.82
CA MET A 1 -20.94 39.63 63.63
C MET A 1 -21.56 38.35 63.12
N ASN A 2 -22.46 38.44 62.13
CA ASN A 2 -23.12 37.28 61.52
C ASN A 2 -22.27 36.78 60.35
N LEU A 3 -21.77 35.55 60.44
CA LEU A 3 -21.11 34.83 59.36
C LEU A 3 -22.16 33.99 58.62
N LEU A 4 -22.50 34.38 57.38
CA LEU A 4 -23.24 33.52 56.46
C LEU A 4 -22.33 32.40 55.92
N PRO A 5 -22.84 31.18 55.73
CA PRO A 5 -22.11 30.12 55.03
C PRO A 5 -22.17 30.37 53.51
N ARG A 6 -20.99 30.39 52.86
CA ARG A 6 -20.87 30.38 51.40
C ARG A 6 -21.29 29.01 50.87
N LEU A 7 -22.37 28.97 50.10
CA LEU A 7 -22.79 27.81 49.32
C LEU A 7 -21.90 27.72 48.07
N THR A 8 -20.98 26.76 48.03
CA THR A 8 -20.19 26.47 46.82
C THR A 8 -21.04 25.63 45.87
N LEU A 9 -21.54 26.25 44.80
CA LEU A 9 -22.25 25.57 43.72
C LEU A 9 -21.24 24.73 42.93
N LEU A 10 -21.24 23.41 43.15
CA LEU A 10 -20.50 22.47 42.31
C LEU A 10 -21.23 22.35 40.96
N LEU A 11 -20.74 23.02 39.92
CA LEU A 11 -21.18 22.80 38.55
C LEU A 11 -20.61 21.45 38.10
N THR A 12 -21.43 20.40 38.07
CA THR A 12 -21.07 19.14 37.42
C THR A 12 -21.06 19.36 35.90
N LEU A 13 -19.89 19.54 35.30
CA LEU A 13 -19.72 19.43 33.85
C LEU A 13 -19.94 17.97 33.44
N THR A 14 -21.13 17.64 32.96
CA THR A 14 -21.35 16.41 32.20
C THR A 14 -20.63 16.55 30.86
N THR A 15 -19.48 15.90 30.72
CA THR A 15 -18.80 15.76 29.42
C THR A 15 -19.66 14.88 28.52
N HIS A 16 -20.44 15.50 27.62
CA HIS A 16 -21.17 14.76 26.60
C HIS A 16 -20.17 14.24 25.57
N LEU A 17 -20.05 12.91 25.45
CA LEU A 17 -19.27 12.28 24.39
C LEU A 17 -20.02 12.47 23.08
N ALA A 18 -19.42 13.19 22.13
CA ALA A 18 -20.05 13.43 20.84
C ALA A 18 -20.15 12.11 20.03
N THR A 19 -21.27 11.94 19.34
CA THR A 19 -21.61 10.75 18.56
C THR A 19 -22.03 11.12 17.15
N ALA A 20 -22.31 10.13 16.31
CA ALA A 20 -22.89 10.38 14.98
C ALA A 20 -24.22 11.15 15.03
N ALA A 21 -24.92 11.17 16.17
CA ALA A 21 -26.15 11.95 16.35
C ALA A 21 -25.90 13.47 16.38
N ASP A 22 -24.69 13.93 16.71
CA ASP A 22 -24.34 15.36 16.68
C ASP A 22 -24.24 15.92 15.25
N TYR A 23 -24.13 15.04 14.26
CA TYR A 23 -24.31 15.43 12.87
C TYR A 23 -25.81 15.55 12.56
N GLU A 24 -26.32 16.78 12.57
CA GLU A 24 -27.71 17.10 12.26
C GLU A 24 -28.05 16.66 10.82
N PRO A 25 -29.07 15.82 10.61
CA PRO A 25 -29.54 15.48 9.27
C PRO A 25 -30.29 16.67 8.66
N ARG A 26 -29.85 17.09 7.47
CA ARG A 26 -30.49 18.13 6.68
C ARG A 26 -30.66 17.69 5.23
N VAL A 27 -31.51 18.42 4.50
CA VAL A 27 -31.67 18.29 3.06
C VAL A 27 -31.58 19.68 2.47
N PHE A 28 -30.68 19.87 1.51
CA PHE A 28 -30.59 21.12 0.77
C PHE A 28 -31.36 20.99 -0.54
N LYS A 29 -32.12 22.02 -0.90
CA LYS A 29 -32.80 22.14 -2.20
C LYS A 29 -32.14 23.28 -2.96
N ASN A 30 -31.61 22.99 -4.14
CA ASN A 30 -30.91 23.97 -4.95
C ASN A 30 -31.91 24.80 -5.80
N SER A 31 -31.39 25.78 -6.54
CA SER A 31 -32.17 26.68 -7.40
C SER A 31 -32.96 25.99 -8.51
N SER A 32 -32.51 24.81 -9.00
CA SER A 32 -33.26 23.99 -9.96
C SER A 32 -34.31 23.09 -9.31
N GLY A 33 -34.38 23.08 -7.98
CA GLY A 33 -35.31 22.27 -7.21
C GLY A 33 -34.85 20.84 -6.93
N ALA A 34 -33.65 20.44 -7.37
CA ALA A 34 -33.02 19.19 -6.99
C ALA A 34 -32.61 19.23 -5.51
N THR A 35 -32.57 18.06 -4.86
CA THR A 35 -32.26 17.95 -3.44
C THR A 35 -31.04 17.08 -3.19
N LEU A 36 -30.32 17.37 -2.11
CA LEU A 36 -29.19 16.58 -1.65
C LEU A 36 -29.24 16.46 -0.11
N PRO A 37 -29.34 15.23 0.43
CA PRO A 37 -29.18 15.02 1.85
C PRO A 37 -27.75 15.34 2.28
N TYR A 38 -27.60 16.01 3.42
CA TYR A 38 -26.31 16.26 4.03
C TYR A 38 -26.39 16.20 5.54
N ARG A 39 -25.23 16.03 6.16
CA ARG A 39 -25.04 16.06 7.61
C ARG A 39 -24.28 17.32 7.97
N LEU A 40 -24.78 18.06 8.97
CA LEU A 40 -24.13 19.26 9.49
C LEU A 40 -23.66 19.02 10.92
N LEU A 41 -22.37 19.19 11.16
CA LEU A 41 -21.82 19.32 12.50
C LEU A 41 -21.55 20.79 12.79
N VAL A 42 -22.04 21.27 13.93
CA VAL A 42 -21.83 22.64 14.42
C VAL A 42 -20.70 22.63 15.48
N PRO A 43 -19.89 23.69 15.59
CA PRO A 43 -18.95 23.85 16.69
C PRO A 43 -19.65 23.69 18.07
N PRO A 44 -18.97 23.18 19.11
CA PRO A 44 -19.58 23.01 20.44
C PRO A 44 -20.18 24.29 21.02
N SER A 45 -19.57 25.43 20.73
CA SER A 45 -20.05 26.75 21.10
C SER A 45 -19.74 27.75 20.00
N VAL A 46 -20.74 28.50 19.56
CA VAL A 46 -20.59 29.58 18.57
C VAL A 46 -20.66 30.91 19.31
N ALA A 47 -19.54 31.60 19.47
CA ALA A 47 -19.51 32.94 20.02
C ALA A 47 -20.07 33.94 18.99
N SER A 48 -20.90 34.89 19.43
CA SER A 48 -21.62 35.83 18.56
C SER A 48 -20.70 36.77 17.76
N ASP A 49 -19.45 36.94 18.18
CA ASP A 49 -18.44 37.80 17.58
C ASP A 49 -17.38 37.03 16.76
N LYS A 50 -17.49 35.70 16.64
CA LYS A 50 -16.49 34.86 15.96
C LYS A 50 -17.07 34.13 14.76
N LYS A 51 -16.24 34.02 13.72
CA LYS A 51 -16.47 33.15 12.56
C LYS A 51 -15.57 31.92 12.65
N TYR A 52 -16.11 30.77 12.26
CA TYR A 52 -15.46 29.47 12.36
C TYR A 52 -15.18 28.85 10.98
N PRO A 53 -14.12 28.04 10.83
CA PRO A 53 -13.88 27.30 9.59
C PRO A 53 -15.04 26.39 9.19
N LEU A 54 -15.10 26.08 7.90
CA LEU A 54 -15.98 25.05 7.34
C LEU A 54 -15.14 23.96 6.68
N VAL A 55 -15.41 22.70 7.03
CA VAL A 55 -14.86 21.53 6.34
C VAL A 55 -15.96 20.87 5.50
N LEU A 56 -15.74 20.80 4.19
CA LEU A 56 -16.49 19.93 3.29
C LEU A 56 -15.84 18.54 3.24
N PHE A 57 -16.58 17.52 3.66
CA PHE A 57 -16.17 16.12 3.59
C PHE A 57 -16.92 15.39 2.46
N LEU A 58 -16.18 14.84 1.49
CA LEU A 58 -16.74 14.05 0.39
C LEU A 58 -16.46 12.56 0.58
N HIS A 59 -17.51 11.75 0.66
CA HIS A 59 -17.41 10.31 0.91
C HIS A 59 -17.05 9.49 -0.36
N GLY A 60 -16.73 8.21 -0.18
CA GLY A 60 -16.36 7.27 -1.25
C GLY A 60 -17.57 6.66 -1.96
N ALA A 61 -17.34 5.86 -2.99
CA ALA A 61 -18.43 5.28 -3.78
C ALA A 61 -19.32 4.29 -2.97
N GLY A 62 -18.81 3.72 -1.87
CA GLY A 62 -19.53 2.80 -1.00
C GLY A 62 -20.64 3.46 -0.17
N GLU A 63 -20.52 4.77 0.10
CA GLU A 63 -21.44 5.50 0.99
C GLU A 63 -22.53 6.27 0.23
N ARG A 64 -22.63 6.07 -1.09
CA ARG A 64 -23.71 6.64 -1.91
C ARG A 64 -25.08 6.15 -1.43
N GLY A 65 -26.09 6.98 -1.62
CA GLY A 65 -27.45 6.65 -1.25
C GLY A 65 -28.29 7.87 -0.92
N ASP A 66 -29.38 7.62 -0.20
CA ASP A 66 -30.41 8.59 0.20
C ASP A 66 -30.75 8.49 1.71
N ASN A 67 -30.14 7.55 2.44
CA ASN A 67 -30.39 7.30 3.86
C ASN A 67 -29.86 8.39 4.81
N ASN A 68 -29.17 9.38 4.26
CA ASN A 68 -28.49 10.47 4.95
C ASN A 68 -27.64 10.00 6.15
N SER A 69 -27.00 8.84 6.09
CA SER A 69 -26.17 8.33 7.20
C SER A 69 -24.91 7.62 6.74
N ALA A 70 -24.93 6.94 5.59
CA ALA A 70 -23.78 6.18 5.10
C ALA A 70 -22.54 7.06 4.91
N GLN A 71 -22.69 8.34 4.55
CA GLN A 71 -21.58 9.26 4.35
C GLN A 71 -20.75 9.54 5.61
N LEU A 72 -21.23 9.15 6.79
CA LEU A 72 -20.50 9.28 8.06
C LEU A 72 -19.65 8.04 8.41
N THR A 73 -19.59 7.03 7.54
CA THR A 73 -18.92 5.76 7.83
C THR A 73 -17.40 5.91 8.02
N HIS A 74 -16.77 6.78 7.21
CA HIS A 74 -15.32 6.96 7.19
C HIS A 74 -14.94 8.43 7.43
N GLY A 75 -13.82 8.67 8.10
CA GLY A 75 -13.19 10.00 8.25
C GLY A 75 -13.91 10.99 9.17
N THR A 76 -15.24 11.05 9.18
CA THR A 76 -16.01 12.07 9.92
C THR A 76 -15.90 11.97 11.44
N LYS A 77 -15.64 10.77 11.97
CA LYS A 77 -15.37 10.56 13.42
C LYS A 77 -14.26 11.45 13.97
N LEU A 78 -13.28 11.82 13.13
CA LEU A 78 -12.19 12.73 13.48
C LEU A 78 -12.70 14.06 14.09
N TYR A 79 -13.85 14.55 13.62
CA TYR A 79 -14.44 15.82 14.07
C TYR A 79 -15.41 15.67 15.25
N LEU A 80 -15.66 14.44 15.69
CA LEU A 80 -16.43 14.14 16.90
C LEU A 80 -15.53 13.98 18.13
N GLU A 81 -14.26 13.64 17.93
CA GLU A 81 -13.31 13.49 19.03
C GLU A 81 -13.27 14.77 19.90
N PRO A 82 -13.54 14.70 21.23
CA PRO A 82 -13.67 15.88 22.08
C PRO A 82 -12.46 16.81 22.03
N ALA A 83 -11.24 16.24 22.03
CA ALA A 83 -10.01 17.00 21.93
C ALA A 83 -9.88 17.78 20.61
N ASN A 84 -10.40 17.22 19.50
CA ASN A 84 -10.41 17.90 18.21
C ASN A 84 -11.50 18.96 18.15
N ARG A 85 -12.68 18.70 18.71
CA ARG A 85 -13.78 19.69 18.79
C ARG A 85 -13.39 20.92 19.58
N GLU A 86 -12.63 20.74 20.65
CA GLU A 86 -12.11 21.84 21.48
C GLU A 86 -10.99 22.62 20.78
N LYS A 87 -10.00 21.92 20.21
CA LYS A 87 -8.83 22.56 19.57
C LYS A 87 -9.15 23.18 18.21
N PHE A 88 -10.05 22.56 17.46
CA PHE A 88 -10.38 22.91 16.08
C PHE A 88 -11.90 23.07 15.88
N PRO A 89 -12.54 24.02 16.61
CA PRO A 89 -13.97 24.24 16.48
C PRO A 89 -14.29 24.68 15.04
N CYS A 90 -15.15 23.91 14.36
CA CYS A 90 -15.51 24.12 12.96
C CYS A 90 -16.91 23.62 12.66
N TYR A 91 -17.46 24.12 11.56
CA TYR A 91 -18.56 23.48 10.89
C TYR A 91 -18.02 22.35 10.02
N VAL A 92 -18.74 21.22 9.97
CA VAL A 92 -18.45 20.14 9.02
C VAL A 92 -19.71 19.81 8.26
N ILE A 93 -19.62 19.77 6.93
CA ILE A 93 -20.70 19.25 6.08
C ILE A 93 -20.26 17.98 5.39
N ALA A 94 -21.13 16.98 5.45
CA ALA A 94 -20.98 15.71 4.73
C ALA A 94 -22.24 15.48 3.86
N PRO A 95 -22.27 15.99 2.63
CA PRO A 95 -23.33 15.69 1.66
C PRO A 95 -23.25 14.22 1.22
N GLN A 96 -24.40 13.61 0.92
CA GLN A 96 -24.47 12.25 0.41
C GLN A 96 -24.78 12.23 -1.08
N CYS A 97 -23.83 11.76 -1.89
CA CYS A 97 -23.99 11.57 -3.32
C CYS A 97 -25.03 10.45 -3.58
N PRO A 98 -26.02 10.68 -4.47
CA PRO A 98 -27.03 9.67 -4.77
C PRO A 98 -26.45 8.39 -5.41
N ASN A 99 -27.21 7.30 -5.31
CA ASN A 99 -26.91 6.06 -6.02
C ASN A 99 -26.78 6.30 -7.54
N GLY A 100 -25.81 5.63 -8.16
CA GLY A 100 -25.54 5.75 -9.60
C GLY A 100 -24.93 7.09 -10.04
N LYS A 101 -24.68 8.02 -9.11
CA LYS A 101 -23.97 9.29 -9.38
C LYS A 101 -22.55 9.24 -8.84
N GLN A 102 -21.76 10.24 -9.22
CA GLN A 102 -20.39 10.47 -8.78
C GLN A 102 -20.22 11.95 -8.44
N TRP A 103 -19.22 12.28 -7.61
CA TRP A 103 -18.84 13.67 -7.39
C TRP A 103 -18.25 14.31 -8.65
N VAL A 104 -17.57 13.51 -9.48
CA VAL A 104 -17.01 13.90 -10.78
C VAL A 104 -17.32 12.77 -11.75
N ASP A 105 -17.92 13.08 -12.90
CA ASP A 105 -18.26 12.09 -13.93
C ASP A 105 -17.01 11.67 -14.72
N MET A 106 -16.08 11.00 -14.05
CA MET A 106 -14.76 10.63 -14.55
C MET A 106 -14.45 9.14 -14.27
N PRO A 107 -13.93 8.38 -15.25
CA PRO A 107 -13.45 7.02 -15.01
C PRO A 107 -12.25 6.98 -14.05
N TRP A 108 -12.28 6.04 -13.10
CA TRP A 108 -11.22 5.87 -12.09
C TRP A 108 -10.28 4.67 -12.32
N SER A 109 -10.56 3.78 -13.28
CA SER A 109 -9.74 2.59 -13.55
C SER A 109 -8.49 2.85 -14.40
N GLY A 110 -8.50 3.90 -15.22
CA GLY A 110 -7.37 4.30 -16.06
C GLY A 110 -6.31 5.09 -15.30
N ASP A 111 -5.14 5.28 -15.91
CA ASP A 111 -3.98 5.96 -15.32
C ASP A 111 -4.08 7.49 -15.35
N ARG A 112 -5.08 8.02 -16.09
CA ARG A 112 -5.36 9.45 -16.29
C ARG A 112 -6.86 9.67 -16.41
N GLY A 113 -7.30 10.91 -16.29
CA GLY A 113 -8.67 11.28 -16.58
C GLY A 113 -8.83 12.76 -16.90
N THR A 114 -9.84 13.08 -17.67
CA THR A 114 -10.14 14.46 -18.08
C THR A 114 -11.34 14.95 -17.30
N GLN A 115 -11.19 16.11 -16.67
CA GLN A 115 -12.21 16.76 -15.88
C GLN A 115 -13.31 17.23 -16.85
N PRO A 116 -14.58 16.82 -16.66
CA PRO A 116 -15.68 17.31 -17.50
C PRO A 116 -15.81 18.84 -17.42
N ALA A 117 -16.32 19.46 -18.49
CA ALA A 117 -16.46 20.91 -18.55
C ALA A 117 -17.33 21.48 -17.41
N GLN A 118 -18.40 20.77 -17.05
CA GLN A 118 -19.31 21.14 -15.96
C GLN A 118 -19.15 20.22 -14.75
N PRO A 119 -19.36 20.72 -13.52
CA PRO A 119 -19.48 19.86 -12.35
C PRO A 119 -20.64 18.88 -12.52
N SER A 120 -20.52 17.70 -11.90
CA SER A 120 -21.61 16.72 -11.85
C SER A 120 -22.86 17.31 -11.17
N ALA A 121 -24.03 16.75 -11.46
CA ALA A 121 -25.28 17.18 -10.83
C ALA A 121 -25.22 17.27 -9.29
N PRO A 122 -24.72 16.26 -8.54
CA PRO A 122 -24.60 16.39 -7.08
C PRO A 122 -23.57 17.46 -6.67
N MET A 123 -22.49 17.65 -7.43
CA MET A 123 -21.49 18.68 -7.11
C MET A 123 -22.05 20.10 -7.29
N GLN A 124 -22.89 20.35 -8.30
CA GLN A 124 -23.57 21.64 -8.46
C GLN A 124 -24.42 21.99 -7.22
N ILE A 125 -25.13 21.00 -6.66
CA ILE A 125 -25.93 21.19 -5.44
C ILE A 125 -25.02 21.48 -4.24
N VAL A 126 -23.86 20.80 -4.13
CA VAL A 126 -22.87 21.07 -3.07
C VAL A 126 -22.32 22.50 -3.17
N LEU A 127 -22.05 22.99 -4.38
CA LEU A 127 -21.57 24.36 -4.59
C LEU A 127 -22.60 25.40 -4.14
N GLU A 128 -23.88 25.21 -4.49
CA GLU A 128 -24.97 26.08 -4.03
C GLU A 128 -25.18 25.99 -2.50
N LEU A 129 -25.01 24.81 -1.91
CA LEU A 129 -25.03 24.63 -0.44
C LEU A 129 -23.90 25.43 0.23
N LEU A 130 -22.68 25.39 -0.31
CA LEU A 130 -21.55 26.18 0.19
C LEU A 130 -21.82 27.68 0.13
N ASP A 131 -22.56 28.16 -0.87
CA ASP A 131 -22.92 29.57 -1.01
C ASP A 131 -24.06 29.99 -0.06
N ALA A 132 -24.91 29.04 0.35
CA ALA A 132 -26.02 29.28 1.27
C ALA A 132 -25.59 29.28 2.75
N LEU A 133 -24.71 28.37 3.16
CA LEU A 133 -24.37 28.15 4.57
C LEU A 133 -23.84 29.40 5.30
N PRO A 134 -22.96 30.25 4.71
CA PRO A 134 -22.49 31.47 5.38
C PRO A 134 -23.58 32.51 5.67
N LYS A 135 -24.77 32.37 5.07
CA LYS A 135 -25.93 33.22 5.35
C LYS A 135 -26.70 32.76 6.59
N GLU A 136 -26.57 31.48 6.95
CA GLU A 136 -27.21 30.85 8.10
C GLU A 136 -26.29 30.73 9.31
N HIS A 137 -24.98 30.60 9.07
CA HIS A 137 -23.99 30.26 10.09
C HIS A 137 -22.81 31.23 10.07
N ALA A 138 -22.16 31.40 11.22
CA ALA A 138 -20.98 32.24 11.37
C ALA A 138 -19.73 31.56 10.77
N ILE A 139 -19.71 31.40 9.45
CA ILE A 139 -18.63 30.74 8.71
C ILE A 139 -17.60 31.78 8.26
N ASP A 140 -16.33 31.44 8.43
CA ASP A 140 -15.19 32.22 7.95
C ASP A 140 -14.90 31.89 6.47
N PRO A 141 -15.16 32.81 5.53
CA PRO A 141 -14.94 32.55 4.11
C PRO A 141 -13.46 32.37 3.75
N GLN A 142 -12.52 32.77 4.61
CA GLN A 142 -11.09 32.56 4.39
C GLN A 142 -10.62 31.17 4.85
N ARG A 143 -11.49 30.36 5.47
CA ARG A 143 -11.17 29.05 6.04
C ARG A 143 -12.22 28.01 5.66
N ILE A 144 -12.47 27.89 4.37
CA ILE A 144 -13.25 26.79 3.79
C ILE A 144 -12.26 25.73 3.29
N TYR A 145 -12.39 24.51 3.79
CA TYR A 145 -11.52 23.39 3.50
C TYR A 145 -12.29 22.27 2.81
N VAL A 146 -11.60 21.47 1.99
CA VAL A 146 -12.20 20.28 1.36
C VAL A 146 -11.32 19.05 1.53
N THR A 147 -11.92 17.93 1.90
CA THR A 147 -11.26 16.64 2.02
C THR A 147 -12.20 15.52 1.58
N GLY A 148 -11.64 14.41 1.13
CA GLY A 148 -12.44 13.27 0.71
C GLY A 148 -11.60 12.07 0.32
N LEU A 149 -12.24 10.90 0.29
CA LEU A 149 -11.61 9.60 0.05
C LEU A 149 -12.16 8.92 -1.20
N SER A 150 -11.32 8.22 -1.96
CA SER A 150 -11.74 7.47 -3.16
C SER A 150 -12.51 8.39 -4.13
N MET A 151 -13.78 8.10 -4.45
CA MET A 151 -14.67 8.99 -5.21
C MET A 151 -14.69 10.44 -4.66
N GLY A 152 -14.66 10.63 -3.35
CA GLY A 152 -14.55 11.93 -2.71
C GLY A 152 -13.17 12.58 -2.84
N GLY A 153 -12.12 11.77 -2.99
CA GLY A 153 -10.78 12.24 -3.37
C GLY A 153 -10.77 12.83 -4.78
N TYR A 154 -11.48 12.22 -5.73
CA TYR A 154 -11.72 12.81 -7.06
C TYR A 154 -12.48 14.14 -6.95
N GLY A 155 -13.55 14.18 -6.16
CA GLY A 155 -14.30 15.43 -5.91
C GLY A 155 -13.45 16.53 -5.28
N THR A 156 -12.53 16.16 -4.38
CA THR A 156 -11.60 17.10 -3.75
C THR A 156 -10.64 17.68 -4.80
N TRP A 157 -10.06 16.84 -5.67
CA TRP A 157 -9.23 17.29 -6.79
C TRP A 157 -9.99 18.21 -7.76
N ASP A 158 -11.23 17.86 -8.11
CA ASP A 158 -12.07 18.67 -9.00
C ASP A 158 -12.33 20.06 -8.42
N LEU A 159 -12.73 20.13 -7.14
CA LEU A 159 -13.05 21.38 -6.48
C LEU A 159 -11.84 22.33 -6.40
N VAL A 160 -10.67 21.84 -5.97
CA VAL A 160 -9.49 22.71 -5.83
C VAL A 160 -8.92 23.16 -7.17
N THR A 161 -9.10 22.38 -8.25
CA THR A 161 -8.63 22.76 -9.59
C THR A 161 -9.63 23.63 -10.35
N ARG A 162 -10.93 23.44 -10.12
CA ARG A 162 -11.99 24.20 -10.78
C ARG A 162 -12.28 25.54 -10.10
N PHE A 163 -12.21 25.57 -8.77
CA PHE A 163 -12.53 26.73 -7.95
C PHE A 163 -11.43 27.02 -6.91
N PRO A 164 -10.16 27.20 -7.34
CA PRO A 164 -9.03 27.41 -6.43
C PRO A 164 -9.20 28.62 -5.50
N GLU A 165 -10.01 29.60 -5.90
CA GLU A 165 -10.33 30.80 -5.12
C GLU A 165 -11.34 30.58 -3.99
N ARG A 166 -11.94 29.38 -3.86
CA ARG A 166 -12.94 29.10 -2.82
C ARG A 166 -12.41 28.29 -1.64
N PHE A 167 -11.23 27.67 -1.78
CA PHE A 167 -10.72 26.74 -0.78
C PHE A 167 -9.37 27.20 -0.24
N ALA A 168 -9.31 27.30 1.08
CA ALA A 168 -8.07 27.58 1.80
C ALA A 168 -7.11 26.38 1.80
N ALA A 169 -7.63 25.16 1.69
CA ALA A 169 -6.83 23.94 1.58
C ALA A 169 -7.64 22.76 1.02
N GLY A 170 -6.93 21.80 0.42
CA GLY A 170 -7.48 20.53 -0.05
C GLY A 170 -6.69 19.31 0.44
N ALA A 171 -7.39 18.30 0.94
CA ALA A 171 -6.80 17.01 1.35
C ALA A 171 -7.41 15.83 0.59
N PRO A 172 -7.01 15.58 -0.67
CA PRO A 172 -7.50 14.45 -1.45
C PRO A 172 -6.84 13.14 -1.00
N ILE A 173 -7.64 12.10 -0.76
CA ILE A 173 -7.17 10.78 -0.35
C ILE A 173 -7.59 9.72 -1.37
N CYS A 174 -6.63 8.93 -1.85
CA CYS A 174 -6.79 7.84 -2.83
C CYS A 174 -7.72 8.15 -4.01
N GLY A 175 -7.62 9.36 -4.56
CA GLY A 175 -8.35 9.82 -5.74
C GLY A 175 -7.44 10.16 -6.92
N GLY A 176 -8.05 10.68 -7.98
CA GLY A 176 -7.35 11.22 -9.15
C GLY A 176 -7.99 12.52 -9.64
N GLY A 177 -7.28 13.26 -10.48
CA GLY A 177 -7.80 14.46 -11.13
C GLY A 177 -7.43 14.50 -12.60
N ASP A 178 -7.65 15.66 -13.19
CA ASP A 178 -7.15 16.03 -14.51
C ASP A 178 -5.84 16.79 -14.37
N GLU A 179 -4.75 16.18 -14.83
CA GLU A 179 -3.42 16.75 -14.70
C GLU A 179 -3.28 18.09 -15.44
N THR A 180 -4.07 18.30 -16.51
CA THR A 180 -4.05 19.53 -17.30
C THR A 180 -4.71 20.70 -16.57
N ALA A 181 -5.60 20.40 -15.61
CA ALA A 181 -6.25 21.39 -14.76
C ALA A 181 -5.44 21.70 -13.48
N ALA A 182 -4.49 20.84 -13.11
CA ALA A 182 -3.66 20.99 -11.91
C ALA A 182 -2.99 22.37 -11.76
N PRO A 183 -2.46 23.04 -12.81
CA PRO A 183 -1.85 24.36 -12.68
C PRO A 183 -2.76 25.43 -12.03
N ARG A 184 -4.08 25.31 -12.18
CA ARG A 184 -5.05 26.23 -11.56
C ARG A 184 -5.01 26.18 -10.02
N ALA A 185 -4.65 25.02 -9.47
CA ALA A 185 -4.55 24.78 -8.03
C ALA A 185 -3.12 24.95 -7.48
N ALA A 186 -2.15 25.43 -8.27
CA ALA A 186 -0.74 25.48 -7.86
C ALA A 186 -0.49 26.31 -6.58
N LYS A 187 -1.36 27.30 -6.30
CA LYS A 187 -1.29 28.14 -5.10
C LYS A 187 -2.16 27.66 -3.94
N VAL A 188 -2.96 26.61 -4.13
CA VAL A 188 -3.81 26.05 -3.06
C VAL A 188 -2.95 25.13 -2.19
N PRO A 189 -2.90 25.34 -0.86
CA PRO A 189 -2.33 24.37 0.07
C PRO A 189 -2.97 22.99 -0.10
N ILE A 190 -2.16 22.00 -0.49
CA ILE A 190 -2.62 20.63 -0.74
C ILE A 190 -1.76 19.65 0.03
N TRP A 191 -2.41 18.73 0.75
CA TRP A 191 -1.77 17.53 1.31
C TRP A 191 -2.52 16.29 0.85
N ALA A 192 -1.94 15.58 -0.12
CA ALA A 192 -2.54 14.38 -0.71
C ALA A 192 -2.03 13.10 -0.05
N PHE A 193 -2.84 12.04 -0.14
CA PHE A 193 -2.55 10.74 0.45
C PHE A 193 -2.94 9.59 -0.49
N HIS A 194 -2.17 8.51 -0.52
CA HIS A 194 -2.50 7.31 -1.31
C HIS A 194 -1.74 6.08 -0.78
N SER A 195 -2.25 4.86 -0.97
CA SER A 195 -1.43 3.63 -0.81
C SER A 195 -0.78 3.23 -2.14
N ASP A 196 0.45 2.74 -2.09
CA ASP A 196 1.22 2.31 -3.27
C ASP A 196 0.64 1.07 -3.98
N ASP A 197 -0.12 0.26 -3.24
CA ASP A 197 -0.73 -1.01 -3.63
C ASP A 197 -2.26 -0.91 -3.75
N ASP A 198 -2.80 0.30 -3.87
CA ASP A 198 -4.23 0.51 -4.10
C ASP A 198 -4.66 -0.16 -5.43
N GLY A 199 -5.42 -1.24 -5.29
CA GLY A 199 -5.95 -2.04 -6.41
C GLY A 199 -7.25 -1.52 -7.01
N VAL A 200 -7.84 -0.45 -6.46
CA VAL A 200 -9.11 0.14 -6.93
C VAL A 200 -8.84 1.43 -7.70
N VAL A 201 -8.12 2.37 -7.07
CA VAL A 201 -7.67 3.60 -7.71
C VAL A 201 -6.16 3.52 -7.78
N LYS A 202 -5.60 3.49 -8.99
CA LYS A 202 -4.15 3.34 -9.14
C LYS A 202 -3.43 4.55 -8.53
N VAL A 203 -2.42 4.30 -7.69
CA VAL A 203 -1.58 5.35 -7.07
C VAL A 203 -1.00 6.36 -8.07
N ILE A 204 -0.78 5.94 -9.32
CA ILE A 204 -0.32 6.81 -10.40
C ILE A 204 -1.23 8.04 -10.58
N ARG A 205 -2.52 7.94 -10.28
CA ARG A 205 -3.48 9.05 -10.37
C ARG A 205 -3.15 10.20 -9.43
N THR A 206 -2.75 9.91 -8.20
CA THR A 206 -2.30 10.96 -7.28
C THR A 206 -0.89 11.43 -7.62
N ARG A 207 0.03 10.50 -7.95
CA ARG A 207 1.41 10.87 -8.37
C ARG A 207 1.42 11.84 -9.55
N ASN A 208 0.57 11.62 -10.54
CA ASN A 208 0.41 12.49 -11.70
C ASN A 208 -0.05 13.91 -11.32
N MET A 209 -1.07 14.03 -10.46
CA MET A 209 -1.54 15.33 -9.95
C MET A 209 -0.44 16.06 -9.17
N ILE A 210 0.28 15.34 -8.31
CA ILE A 210 1.40 15.90 -7.53
C ILE A 210 2.52 16.38 -8.46
N ALA A 211 2.87 15.60 -9.49
CA ALA A 211 3.87 15.99 -10.48
C ALA A 211 3.43 17.23 -11.27
N ALA A 212 2.18 17.28 -11.72
CA ALA A 212 1.63 18.42 -12.47
C ALA A 212 1.59 19.70 -11.64
N LEU A 213 1.20 19.62 -10.36
CA LEU A 213 1.25 20.76 -9.43
C LEU A 213 2.67 21.28 -9.22
N LYS A 214 3.63 20.38 -8.98
CA LYS A 214 5.04 20.75 -8.83
C LYS A 214 5.59 21.40 -10.10
N ALA A 215 5.25 20.86 -11.27
CA ALA A 215 5.64 21.43 -12.56
C ALA A 215 5.06 22.84 -12.77
N ALA A 216 3.89 23.13 -12.21
CA ALA A 216 3.26 24.46 -12.21
C ALA A 216 3.80 25.41 -11.11
N GLY A 217 4.83 25.01 -10.36
CA GLY A 217 5.44 25.81 -9.28
C GLY A 217 4.73 25.70 -7.92
N GLY A 218 3.75 24.79 -7.79
CA GLY A 218 3.11 24.49 -6.52
C GLY A 218 3.98 23.65 -5.59
N GLN A 219 3.66 23.67 -4.29
CA GLN A 219 4.38 22.95 -3.25
C GLN A 219 3.48 21.96 -2.49
N PRO A 220 2.84 20.99 -3.18
CA PRO A 220 1.94 20.06 -2.50
C PRO A 220 2.72 19.12 -1.59
N LYS A 221 2.15 18.86 -0.41
CA LYS A 221 2.56 17.77 0.48
C LYS A 221 1.95 16.47 -0.05
N TYR A 222 2.70 15.37 0.01
CA TYR A 222 2.23 14.06 -0.44
C TYR A 222 2.76 12.94 0.43
N PHE A 223 1.86 12.18 1.03
CA PHE A 223 2.16 10.97 1.78
C PHE A 223 1.68 9.77 0.98
N GLU A 224 2.63 9.00 0.46
CA GLU A 224 2.35 7.69 -0.09
C GLU A 224 2.59 6.63 0.98
N TYR A 225 1.52 5.98 1.39
CA TYR A 225 1.55 4.86 2.32
C TYR A 225 1.87 3.56 1.61
N PHE A 226 2.33 2.60 2.38
CA PHE A 226 2.73 1.31 1.86
C PHE A 226 1.83 0.20 2.37
N GLY A 227 1.31 -0.63 1.47
CA GLY A 227 0.63 -1.87 1.85
C GLY A 227 -0.73 -1.69 2.55
N LEU A 228 -1.35 -0.52 2.43
CA LEU A 228 -2.65 -0.24 3.04
C LEU A 228 -3.83 -0.59 2.11
N GLY A 229 -3.56 -1.02 0.87
CA GLY A 229 -4.56 -1.23 -0.16
C GLY A 229 -5.40 0.03 -0.39
N HIS A 230 -6.69 -0.15 -0.71
CA HIS A 230 -7.56 0.99 -1.00
C HIS A 230 -7.84 1.88 0.23
N GLY A 231 -7.84 1.30 1.44
CA GLY A 231 -8.26 1.92 2.70
C GLY A 231 -7.31 2.95 3.32
N SER A 232 -6.48 3.62 2.51
CA SER A 232 -5.45 4.58 2.95
C SER A 232 -5.98 5.75 3.80
N TRP A 233 -7.28 6.05 3.72
CA TRP A 233 -7.93 7.10 4.51
C TRP A 233 -7.90 6.86 6.02
N ASN A 234 -7.87 5.61 6.49
CA ASN A 234 -7.77 5.32 7.92
C ASN A 234 -6.44 5.86 8.49
N LYS A 235 -5.34 5.73 7.72
CA LYS A 235 -4.05 6.29 8.11
C LYS A 235 -4.00 7.81 7.92
N ALA A 236 -4.47 8.30 6.77
CA ALA A 236 -4.49 9.74 6.48
C ALA A 236 -5.21 10.56 7.57
N TYR A 237 -6.43 10.17 7.95
CA TYR A 237 -7.19 10.87 8.97
C TYR A 237 -6.70 10.64 10.41
N SER A 238 -5.77 9.71 10.62
CA SER A 238 -5.09 9.51 11.91
C SER A 238 -3.70 10.13 11.96
N GLU A 239 -3.26 10.82 10.90
CA GLU A 239 -2.01 11.59 10.99
C GLU A 239 -2.15 12.68 12.05
N PRO A 240 -1.22 12.77 13.03
CA PRO A 240 -1.35 13.68 14.16
C PRO A 240 -1.34 15.16 13.71
N GLU A 241 -0.75 15.44 12.56
CA GLU A 241 -0.66 16.78 11.99
C GLU A 241 -1.77 17.07 10.96
N PHE A 242 -2.70 16.15 10.67
CA PHE A 242 -3.76 16.38 9.67
C PHE A 242 -4.60 17.61 10.00
N LEU A 243 -5.22 17.67 11.19
CA LEU A 243 -5.99 18.83 11.62
C LEU A 243 -5.12 20.07 11.90
N PRO A 244 -3.98 19.98 12.63
CA PRO A 244 -3.06 21.10 12.77
C PRO A 244 -2.67 21.76 11.44
N TRP A 245 -2.31 20.96 10.43
CA TRP A 245 -1.97 21.46 9.10
C TRP A 245 -3.18 22.11 8.43
N LEU A 246 -4.34 21.44 8.41
CA LEU A 246 -5.53 21.93 7.70
C LEU A 246 -5.98 23.29 8.25
N PHE A 247 -6.03 23.41 9.59
CA PHE A 247 -6.51 24.61 10.28
C PHE A 247 -5.50 25.76 10.31
N ALA A 248 -4.24 25.51 9.94
CA ALA A 248 -3.24 26.56 9.74
C ALA A 248 -3.44 27.31 8.41
N GLN A 249 -4.17 26.72 7.46
CA GLN A 249 -4.29 27.28 6.11
C GLN A 249 -5.35 28.40 6.05
N ARG A 250 -5.10 29.36 5.17
CA ARG A 250 -6.01 30.48 4.85
C ARG A 250 -6.04 30.72 3.34
N LEU A 251 -7.21 31.12 2.86
CA LEU A 251 -7.44 31.39 1.44
C LEU A 251 -6.45 32.42 0.90
N GLY A 252 -5.80 32.09 -0.22
CA GLY A 252 -4.83 32.94 -0.90
C GLY A 252 -3.46 33.06 -0.21
N GLN A 253 -3.25 32.36 0.91
CA GLN A 253 -1.97 32.36 1.63
C GLN A 253 -1.17 31.09 1.29
N PRO A 254 0.17 31.18 1.22
CA PRO A 254 1.01 30.01 1.01
C PRO A 254 1.01 29.09 2.23
N ASP A 255 1.17 27.80 2.00
CA ASP A 255 1.34 26.81 3.06
C ASP A 255 2.72 26.96 3.73
N THR A 256 2.72 27.53 4.93
CA THR A 256 3.93 27.71 5.75
C THR A 256 4.06 26.66 6.85
N PHE A 257 3.12 25.70 6.92
CA PHE A 257 3.13 24.65 7.94
C PHE A 257 4.21 23.61 7.60
N VAL A 258 5.15 23.43 8.54
CA VAL A 258 6.24 22.45 8.42
C VAL A 258 5.86 21.18 9.16
N LEU A 259 5.61 20.11 8.40
CA LEU A 259 5.33 18.79 8.96
C LEU A 259 6.54 18.25 9.72
N GLN A 260 6.32 17.82 10.96
CA GLN A 260 7.27 17.04 11.74
C GLN A 260 7.18 15.55 11.41
N THR A 261 5.97 15.08 11.08
CA THR A 261 5.74 13.77 10.49
C THR A 261 6.39 13.72 9.13
N LYS A 262 7.20 12.69 8.93
CA LYS A 262 7.78 12.40 7.62
C LYS A 262 6.90 11.38 6.92
N PRO A 263 6.76 11.45 5.58
CA PRO A 263 6.22 10.33 4.83
C PRO A 263 7.00 9.07 5.24
N ALA A 264 6.33 7.91 5.30
CA ALA A 264 7.00 6.66 5.59
C ALA A 264 8.22 6.52 4.66
N THR A 265 9.43 6.57 5.22
CA THR A 265 10.65 6.37 4.46
C THR A 265 10.65 4.93 3.97
N LEU A 266 10.43 4.75 2.67
CA LEU A 266 10.64 3.47 2.02
C LEU A 266 12.10 3.06 2.26
N PRO A 267 12.37 1.84 2.74
CA PRO A 267 13.70 1.27 2.60
C PRO A 267 14.08 1.31 1.10
N ALA A 268 15.30 1.77 0.78
CA ALA A 268 15.82 1.80 -0.61
C ALA A 268 15.69 0.45 -1.36
N ILE A 269 15.54 -0.62 -0.58
CA ILE A 269 15.22 -2.02 -0.88
C ILE A 269 13.97 -2.20 -1.79
N ALA A 270 13.07 -1.21 -1.86
CA ALA A 270 11.71 -1.37 -2.39
C ALA A 270 11.54 -1.32 -3.92
N LYS A 271 12.59 -1.03 -4.71
CA LYS A 271 12.45 -0.91 -6.17
C LYS A 271 13.37 -1.88 -6.91
N ILE A 272 12.78 -2.64 -7.83
CA ILE A 272 13.50 -3.30 -8.91
C ILE A 272 14.04 -2.22 -9.85
N PRO A 273 15.36 -2.14 -10.08
CA PRO A 273 15.95 -1.12 -10.95
C PRO A 273 15.42 -1.21 -12.38
N ASP A 274 15.24 -0.04 -13.01
CA ASP A 274 14.67 0.04 -14.36
C ASP A 274 15.64 -0.46 -15.43
N THR A 275 16.95 -0.33 -15.18
CA THR A 275 18.03 -0.81 -16.06
C THR A 275 18.85 -1.90 -15.36
N ASP A 276 19.73 -2.54 -16.12
CA ASP A 276 20.69 -3.53 -15.61
C ASP A 276 21.96 -2.90 -15.02
N ASP A 277 22.06 -1.56 -15.02
CA ASP A 277 23.26 -0.85 -14.60
C ASP A 277 23.56 -1.11 -13.12
N GLY A 278 24.76 -1.62 -12.85
CA GLY A 278 25.22 -1.94 -11.50
C GLY A 278 24.55 -3.17 -10.87
N LEU A 279 23.75 -3.93 -11.62
CA LEU A 279 23.13 -5.14 -11.08
C LEU A 279 24.08 -6.35 -11.14
N PRO A 280 24.15 -7.16 -10.07
CA PRO A 280 24.98 -8.35 -10.06
C PRO A 280 24.41 -9.43 -11.00
N GLY A 281 25.27 -10.36 -11.41
CA GLY A 281 24.89 -11.50 -12.24
C GLY A 281 24.53 -11.15 -13.68
N THR A 282 24.12 -12.15 -14.44
CA THR A 282 23.76 -12.04 -15.86
C THR A 282 22.39 -12.65 -16.14
N GLY A 283 21.82 -12.35 -17.31
CA GLY A 283 20.51 -12.88 -17.70
C GLY A 283 19.32 -12.06 -17.19
N PRO A 284 18.11 -12.60 -17.28
CA PRO A 284 16.89 -11.83 -17.10
C PRO A 284 16.64 -11.46 -15.63
N LEU A 285 16.17 -10.23 -15.44
CA LEU A 285 15.51 -9.79 -14.22
C LEU A 285 14.10 -9.35 -14.61
N ARG A 286 13.09 -10.00 -14.02
CA ARG A 286 11.68 -9.75 -14.36
C ARG A 286 11.28 -8.34 -13.94
N ARG A 287 10.64 -7.59 -14.85
CA ARG A 287 10.26 -6.18 -14.65
C ARG A 287 8.80 -5.87 -14.97
N ALA A 288 7.98 -6.89 -15.22
CA ALA A 288 6.54 -6.70 -15.39
C ALA A 288 5.94 -6.05 -14.13
N ASP A 289 4.96 -5.15 -14.31
CA ASP A 289 4.39 -4.37 -13.21
C ASP A 289 3.82 -5.24 -12.10
N TRP A 290 3.14 -6.34 -12.45
CA TRP A 290 2.63 -7.31 -11.48
C TRP A 290 3.75 -7.90 -10.62
N PHE A 291 4.93 -8.17 -11.20
CA PHE A 291 6.07 -8.74 -10.50
C PHE A 291 6.74 -7.68 -9.63
N ARG A 292 6.94 -6.47 -10.16
CA ARG A 292 7.47 -5.34 -9.38
C ARG A 292 6.64 -5.06 -8.14
N ASN A 293 5.31 -5.11 -8.27
CA ASN A 293 4.38 -4.93 -7.16
C ASN A 293 4.48 -6.07 -6.15
N LEU A 294 4.42 -7.33 -6.60
CA LEU A 294 4.54 -8.50 -5.70
C LEU A 294 5.90 -8.53 -4.98
N TRP A 295 6.98 -8.32 -5.73
CA TRP A 295 8.35 -8.30 -5.21
C TRP A 295 8.51 -7.22 -4.16
N ARG A 296 8.02 -6.00 -4.44
CA ARG A 296 8.00 -4.90 -3.47
C ARG A 296 7.17 -5.25 -2.24
N GLN A 297 5.98 -5.84 -2.43
CA GLN A 297 5.10 -6.27 -1.35
C GLN A 297 5.77 -7.23 -0.38
N LYS A 298 6.38 -8.30 -0.91
CA LYS A 298 7.04 -9.33 -0.10
C LYS A 298 8.24 -8.79 0.66
N ARG A 299 9.13 -8.07 -0.02
CA ARG A 299 10.35 -7.53 0.60
C ARG A 299 10.04 -6.53 1.71
N LEU A 300 9.00 -5.72 1.55
CA LEU A 300 8.63 -4.76 2.59
C LEU A 300 7.99 -5.44 3.80
N ALA A 301 7.13 -6.44 3.60
CA ALA A 301 6.63 -7.26 4.70
C ALA A 301 7.78 -7.93 5.48
N TRP A 302 8.83 -8.41 4.80
CA TRP A 302 10.01 -8.99 5.46
C TRP A 302 10.87 -7.96 6.18
N SER A 303 11.02 -6.75 5.63
CA SER A 303 11.82 -5.70 6.26
C SER A 303 11.29 -5.30 7.66
N GLN A 304 9.99 -5.48 7.90
CA GLN A 304 9.36 -5.22 9.20
C GLN A 304 9.61 -6.32 10.24
N ARG A 305 10.07 -7.51 9.83
CA ARG A 305 10.25 -8.69 10.68
C ARG A 305 11.68 -9.23 10.68
N VAL A 306 12.65 -8.42 10.32
CA VAL A 306 14.09 -8.78 10.31
C VAL A 306 14.50 -9.38 11.66
N SER A 307 14.21 -8.69 12.78
CA SER A 307 14.55 -9.19 14.12
C SER A 307 13.85 -10.51 14.47
N GLN A 308 12.59 -10.67 14.03
CA GLN A 308 11.87 -11.93 14.23
C GLN A 308 12.51 -13.08 13.46
N ASP A 309 12.99 -12.83 12.24
CA ASP A 309 13.52 -13.85 11.34
C ASP A 309 15.03 -14.11 11.52
N GLN A 310 15.71 -13.34 12.38
CA GLN A 310 17.15 -13.53 12.63
C GLN A 310 17.49 -14.96 13.10
N GLY A 311 18.56 -15.54 12.55
CA GLY A 311 19.00 -16.90 12.88
C GLY A 311 18.10 -18.02 12.35
N ALA A 312 17.11 -17.71 11.51
CA ALA A 312 16.26 -18.73 10.88
C ALA A 312 17.04 -19.58 9.86
N VAL A 313 16.49 -20.74 9.52
CA VAL A 313 16.76 -21.42 8.26
C VAL A 313 15.96 -20.71 7.16
N VAL A 314 16.65 -20.05 6.25
CA VAL A 314 16.02 -19.26 5.18
C VAL A 314 15.76 -20.14 3.98
N PHE A 315 14.51 -20.21 3.54
CA PHE A 315 14.14 -20.84 2.27
C PHE A 315 14.10 -19.75 1.20
N LEU A 316 15.05 -19.78 0.29
CA LEU A 316 15.26 -18.79 -0.74
C LEU A 316 14.88 -19.37 -2.11
N GLY A 317 14.01 -18.67 -2.84
CA GLY A 317 13.60 -19.13 -4.16
C GLY A 317 12.50 -18.30 -4.80
N ASP A 318 11.69 -18.98 -5.61
CA ASP A 318 10.65 -18.39 -6.44
C ASP A 318 9.21 -18.75 -5.96
N SER A 319 8.27 -18.89 -6.90
CA SER A 319 6.87 -19.27 -6.64
C SER A 319 6.74 -20.63 -5.96
N ILE A 320 7.63 -21.58 -6.22
CA ILE A 320 7.62 -22.90 -5.58
C ILE A 320 7.93 -22.75 -4.10
N THR A 321 8.85 -21.87 -3.74
CA THR A 321 9.14 -21.59 -2.32
C THR A 321 8.03 -20.75 -1.69
N GLN A 322 7.55 -19.72 -2.40
CA GLN A 322 6.47 -18.85 -1.92
C GLN A 322 5.17 -19.63 -1.64
N GLY A 323 4.82 -20.55 -2.55
CA GLY A 323 3.56 -21.29 -2.52
C GLY A 323 3.43 -22.27 -1.35
N TRP A 324 4.53 -22.56 -0.65
CA TRP A 324 4.50 -23.38 0.57
C TRP A 324 3.90 -22.63 1.77
N GLY A 325 3.77 -21.30 1.67
CA GLY A 325 3.29 -20.43 2.73
C GLY A 325 4.35 -20.06 3.76
N ASP A 326 4.06 -19.05 4.57
CA ASP A 326 5.04 -18.44 5.49
C ASP A 326 5.48 -19.40 6.61
N ASN A 327 4.65 -20.38 6.98
CA ASN A 327 4.95 -21.40 7.98
C ASN A 327 5.21 -22.80 7.37
N PHE A 328 5.32 -22.91 6.04
CA PHE A 328 5.55 -24.17 5.33
C PHE A 328 4.53 -25.26 5.67
N GLY A 329 3.27 -24.89 5.96
CA GLY A 329 2.23 -25.83 6.39
C GLY A 329 2.58 -26.58 7.69
N ASN A 330 3.39 -25.98 8.56
CA ASN A 330 3.93 -26.58 9.79
C ASN A 330 4.80 -27.84 9.55
N SER A 331 5.42 -27.96 8.37
CA SER A 331 6.22 -29.15 8.00
C SER A 331 7.50 -29.35 8.82
N PHE A 332 7.97 -28.30 9.51
CA PHE A 332 9.23 -28.27 10.26
C PHE A 332 9.02 -27.83 11.72
N PRO A 333 8.34 -28.63 12.55
CA PRO A 333 8.11 -28.28 13.96
C PRO A 333 9.43 -28.13 14.70
N GLY A 334 9.52 -27.09 15.55
CA GLY A 334 10.72 -26.75 16.32
C GLY A 334 11.81 -26.02 15.53
N LEU A 335 11.71 -25.95 14.20
CA LEU A 335 12.67 -25.25 13.36
C LEU A 335 12.25 -23.80 13.16
N LYS A 336 13.12 -22.85 13.52
CA LYS A 336 12.92 -21.45 13.14
C LYS A 336 13.21 -21.30 11.64
N THR A 337 12.18 -20.95 10.87
CA THR A 337 12.26 -20.82 9.41
C THR A 337 11.83 -19.44 8.93
N ALA A 338 12.32 -19.03 7.77
CA ALA A 338 11.91 -17.81 7.09
C ALA A 338 11.71 -18.11 5.60
N ASN A 339 10.49 -17.89 5.11
CA ASN A 339 10.18 -18.00 3.68
C ASN A 339 10.61 -16.71 2.98
N ARG A 340 11.49 -16.85 1.98
CA ARG A 340 11.99 -15.79 1.11
C ARG A 340 11.76 -16.13 -0.36
N GLY A 341 10.67 -16.83 -0.65
CA GLY A 341 10.18 -17.08 -2.01
C GLY A 341 9.40 -15.90 -2.58
N ILE A 342 9.64 -15.53 -3.84
CA ILE A 342 8.84 -14.54 -4.58
C ILE A 342 8.41 -15.15 -5.91
N SER A 343 7.10 -15.16 -6.19
CA SER A 343 6.59 -15.71 -7.45
C SER A 343 7.16 -14.97 -8.67
N GLY A 344 7.69 -15.72 -9.64
CA GLY A 344 8.27 -15.19 -10.86
C GLY A 344 9.72 -14.69 -10.74
N ASP A 345 10.34 -14.81 -9.56
CA ASP A 345 11.72 -14.37 -9.35
C ASP A 345 12.71 -15.25 -10.13
N THR A 346 13.76 -14.64 -10.65
CA THR A 346 14.85 -15.31 -11.38
C THR A 346 16.07 -15.45 -10.48
N SER A 347 17.04 -16.28 -10.87
CA SER A 347 18.32 -16.38 -10.16
C SER A 347 19.02 -15.02 -9.99
N ARG A 348 18.90 -14.12 -10.99
CA ARG A 348 19.41 -12.75 -10.92
C ARG A 348 18.61 -11.86 -9.98
N GLY A 349 17.29 -11.98 -9.96
CA GLY A 349 16.42 -11.23 -9.03
C GLY A 349 16.66 -11.62 -7.58
N VAL A 350 16.86 -12.92 -7.31
CA VAL A 350 17.29 -13.46 -6.01
C VAL A 350 18.66 -12.90 -5.61
N LEU A 351 19.63 -12.84 -6.53
CA LEU A 351 20.96 -12.29 -6.28
C LEU A 351 20.90 -10.80 -5.91
N TYR A 352 20.06 -10.02 -6.60
CA TYR A 352 19.89 -8.60 -6.33
C TYR A 352 19.35 -8.31 -4.91
N ARG A 353 18.42 -9.15 -4.41
CA ARG A 353 17.81 -8.96 -3.08
C ARG A 353 18.52 -9.68 -1.93
N LEU A 354 19.65 -10.32 -2.22
CA LEU A 354 20.29 -11.27 -1.32
C LEU A 354 20.64 -10.67 0.04
N LYS A 355 21.16 -9.44 0.04
CA LYS A 355 21.66 -8.80 1.25
C LYS A 355 20.55 -8.66 2.29
N GLU A 356 19.47 -7.97 1.97
CA GLU A 356 18.46 -7.62 2.97
C GLU A 356 17.49 -8.77 3.25
N ASP A 357 17.23 -9.61 2.26
CA ASP A 357 16.25 -10.69 2.40
C ASP A 357 16.85 -11.91 3.09
N VAL A 358 18.18 -12.07 3.06
CA VAL A 358 18.86 -13.28 3.54
C VAL A 358 20.01 -12.95 4.47
N LEU A 359 21.05 -12.25 3.99
CA LEU A 359 22.30 -12.09 4.75
C LEU A 359 22.11 -11.28 6.03
N ASP A 360 21.29 -10.24 6.00
CA ASP A 360 21.01 -9.39 7.17
C ASP A 360 20.23 -10.12 8.27
N LEU A 361 19.64 -11.28 7.95
CA LEU A 361 19.02 -12.17 8.93
C LEU A 361 20.04 -13.01 9.68
N LYS A 362 21.32 -13.03 9.27
CA LYS A 362 22.37 -13.90 9.80
C LYS A 362 21.86 -15.36 9.85
N PRO A 363 21.56 -15.96 8.69
CA PRO A 363 20.88 -17.23 8.64
C PRO A 363 21.70 -18.34 9.28
N ARG A 364 21.01 -19.31 9.90
CA ARG A 364 21.67 -20.53 10.39
C ARG A 364 21.95 -21.52 9.26
N ALA A 365 21.12 -21.52 8.23
CA ALA A 365 21.31 -22.24 6.98
C ALA A 365 20.44 -21.60 5.88
N VAL A 366 20.75 -21.89 4.62
CA VAL A 366 19.93 -21.49 3.47
C VAL A 366 19.50 -22.72 2.68
N VAL A 367 18.20 -22.87 2.44
CA VAL A 367 17.64 -23.82 1.45
C VAL A 367 17.40 -23.04 0.17
N LEU A 368 18.08 -23.40 -0.92
CA LEU A 368 18.01 -22.70 -2.21
C LEU A 368 17.36 -23.57 -3.27
N LEU A 369 16.27 -23.08 -3.88
CA LEU A 369 15.66 -23.62 -5.09
C LEU A 369 15.33 -22.46 -6.02
N ILE A 370 16.04 -22.35 -7.15
CA ILE A 370 15.84 -21.27 -8.13
C ILE A 370 16.29 -21.71 -9.52
N GLY A 371 15.70 -21.13 -10.57
CA GLY A 371 16.13 -21.31 -11.96
C GLY A 371 15.01 -21.60 -12.96
N THR A 372 13.83 -22.02 -12.48
CA THR A 372 12.72 -22.38 -13.38
C THR A 372 12.16 -21.17 -14.15
N ASN A 373 12.15 -19.98 -13.53
CA ASN A 373 11.68 -18.76 -14.18
C ASN A 373 12.72 -18.15 -15.11
N ASP A 374 14.01 -18.39 -14.88
CA ASP A 374 15.06 -18.00 -15.79
C ASP A 374 14.86 -18.65 -17.17
N LEU A 375 14.45 -19.93 -17.21
CA LEU A 375 14.10 -20.62 -18.46
C LEU A 375 12.87 -20.03 -19.16
N GLU A 376 11.83 -19.67 -18.38
CA GLU A 376 10.65 -18.97 -18.92
C GLU A 376 11.03 -17.62 -19.54
N GLU A 377 11.99 -16.92 -18.94
CA GLU A 377 12.60 -15.68 -19.44
C GLU A 377 13.73 -15.92 -20.46
N LYS A 378 13.86 -17.16 -20.97
CA LYS A 378 14.76 -17.57 -22.05
C LYS A 378 16.26 -17.51 -21.73
N ALA A 379 16.64 -17.55 -20.46
CA ALA A 379 18.03 -17.70 -20.05
C ALA A 379 18.56 -19.10 -20.38
N THR A 380 19.89 -19.22 -20.55
CA THR A 380 20.53 -20.54 -20.68
C THR A 380 20.76 -21.20 -19.32
N PRO A 381 20.83 -22.54 -19.26
CA PRO A 381 21.25 -23.27 -18.05
C PRO A 381 22.54 -22.75 -17.43
N GLU A 382 23.53 -22.39 -18.25
CA GLU A 382 24.82 -21.84 -17.82
C GLU A 382 24.66 -20.48 -17.14
N THR A 383 23.72 -19.65 -17.61
CA THR A 383 23.41 -18.35 -16.98
C THR A 383 22.76 -18.52 -15.61
N VAL A 384 21.87 -19.51 -15.47
CA VAL A 384 21.26 -19.82 -14.16
C VAL A 384 22.36 -20.23 -13.17
N VAL A 385 23.24 -21.14 -13.58
CA VAL A 385 24.28 -21.69 -12.70
C VAL A 385 25.36 -20.65 -12.40
N SER A 386 25.68 -19.72 -13.32
CA SER A 386 26.61 -18.63 -13.04
C SER A 386 26.08 -17.71 -11.93
N ASN A 387 24.78 -17.39 -11.93
CA ASN A 387 24.15 -16.63 -10.85
C ASN A 387 24.10 -17.43 -9.54
N VAL A 388 23.81 -18.73 -9.59
CA VAL A 388 23.88 -19.60 -8.40
C VAL A 388 25.30 -19.63 -7.83
N LYS A 389 26.34 -19.66 -8.66
CA LYS A 389 27.74 -19.57 -8.21
C LYS A 389 28.01 -18.25 -7.48
N LEU A 390 27.43 -17.13 -7.92
CA LEU A 390 27.53 -15.85 -7.22
C LEU A 390 26.79 -15.86 -5.87
N LEU A 391 25.60 -16.49 -5.81
CA LEU A 391 24.87 -16.70 -4.55
C LEU A 391 25.72 -17.50 -3.55
N LEU A 392 26.29 -18.63 -3.99
CA LEU A 392 27.15 -19.47 -3.15
C LEU A 392 28.41 -18.72 -2.68
N ALA A 393 29.05 -17.94 -3.56
CA ALA A 393 30.20 -17.11 -3.18
C ALA A 393 29.83 -16.04 -2.15
N ALA A 394 28.65 -15.44 -2.25
CA ALA A 394 28.15 -14.48 -1.27
C ALA A 394 27.86 -15.15 0.08
N PHE A 395 27.28 -16.35 0.09
CA PHE A 395 27.08 -17.14 1.31
C PHE A 395 28.40 -17.53 1.97
N GLN A 396 29.38 -17.99 1.18
CA GLN A 396 30.72 -18.32 1.66
C GLN A 396 31.43 -17.10 2.25
N THR A 397 31.31 -15.93 1.63
CA THR A 397 31.87 -14.68 2.14
C THR A 397 31.19 -14.24 3.44
N HIS A 398 29.87 -14.42 3.53
CA HIS A 398 29.10 -14.06 4.72
C HIS A 398 29.41 -14.97 5.91
N ASN A 399 29.41 -16.29 5.70
CA ASN A 399 29.73 -17.28 6.71
C ASN A 399 30.17 -18.60 6.06
N PRO A 400 31.48 -18.91 6.05
CA PRO A 400 32.04 -20.15 5.51
C PRO A 400 31.52 -21.45 6.13
N GLN A 401 30.94 -21.38 7.34
CA GLN A 401 30.43 -22.52 8.10
C GLN A 401 28.91 -22.66 8.01
N MET A 402 28.22 -21.71 7.36
CA MET A 402 26.77 -21.77 7.20
C MET A 402 26.41 -22.81 6.14
N PRO A 403 25.64 -23.86 6.49
CA PRO A 403 25.22 -24.86 5.52
C PRO A 403 24.31 -24.25 4.45
N VAL A 404 24.56 -24.64 3.19
CA VAL A 404 23.68 -24.33 2.06
C VAL A 404 23.12 -25.62 1.52
N ILE A 405 21.81 -25.73 1.51
CA ILE A 405 21.06 -26.89 1.05
C ILE A 405 20.55 -26.54 -0.35
N LEU A 406 21.28 -27.02 -1.36
CA LEU A 406 21.02 -26.69 -2.76
C LEU A 406 20.08 -27.74 -3.35
N CYS A 407 18.83 -27.36 -3.60
CA CYS A 407 17.87 -28.21 -4.27
C CYS A 407 18.10 -28.16 -5.78
N GLN A 408 18.07 -29.32 -6.43
CA GLN A 408 17.96 -29.39 -7.88
C GLN A 408 16.65 -28.70 -8.35
N VAL A 409 16.67 -28.09 -9.52
CA VAL A 409 15.45 -27.53 -10.11
C VAL A 409 14.46 -28.67 -10.34
N MET A 410 13.24 -28.52 -9.80
CA MET A 410 12.17 -29.50 -9.95
C MET A 410 11.74 -29.64 -11.41
N PRO A 411 11.18 -30.81 -11.81
CA PRO A 411 10.65 -30.99 -13.15
C PRO A 411 9.48 -30.05 -13.43
N SER A 412 9.30 -29.74 -14.70
CA SER A 412 8.14 -29.02 -15.22
C SER A 412 7.75 -29.65 -16.56
N HIS A 413 7.24 -28.86 -17.50
CA HIS A 413 6.84 -29.32 -18.81
C HIS A 413 7.17 -28.27 -19.87
N ALA A 414 7.47 -28.71 -21.10
CA ALA A 414 7.81 -27.82 -22.21
C ALA A 414 6.71 -26.79 -22.53
N SER A 415 5.43 -27.13 -22.31
CA SER A 415 4.30 -26.19 -22.45
C SER A 415 4.30 -25.04 -21.44
N LYS A 416 5.14 -25.11 -20.40
CA LYS A 416 5.43 -24.02 -19.48
C LYS A 416 6.73 -23.32 -19.82
N SER A 417 7.27 -23.46 -21.04
CA SER A 417 8.57 -22.91 -21.42
C SER A 417 9.73 -23.39 -20.56
N ARG A 418 9.63 -24.61 -20.02
CA ARG A 418 10.58 -25.24 -19.10
C ARG A 418 10.87 -26.67 -19.57
N PRO A 419 11.53 -26.85 -20.73
CA PRO A 419 11.79 -28.17 -21.29
C PRO A 419 12.74 -28.98 -20.41
N LYS A 420 12.52 -30.29 -20.33
CA LYS A 420 13.28 -31.17 -19.44
C LYS A 420 14.78 -31.12 -19.71
N GLU A 421 15.20 -31.00 -20.97
CA GLU A 421 16.61 -31.00 -21.37
C GLU A 421 17.37 -29.82 -20.77
N GLN A 422 16.71 -28.66 -20.64
CA GLN A 422 17.31 -27.50 -20.00
C GLN A 422 17.35 -27.63 -18.49
N ILE A 423 16.31 -28.19 -17.86
CA ILE A 423 16.30 -28.40 -16.41
C ILE A 423 17.33 -29.45 -16.00
N THR A 424 17.42 -30.58 -16.72
CA THR A 424 18.44 -31.61 -16.47
C THR A 424 19.84 -31.03 -16.65
N ARG A 425 20.05 -30.18 -17.66
CA ARG A 425 21.32 -29.48 -17.85
C ARG A 425 21.66 -28.55 -16.67
N ILE A 426 20.69 -27.79 -16.14
CA ILE A 426 20.90 -27.02 -14.90
C ILE A 426 21.31 -27.96 -13.77
N ASN A 427 20.60 -29.06 -13.57
CA ASN A 427 20.83 -30.00 -12.46
C ASN A 427 22.19 -30.70 -12.53
N GLU A 428 22.65 -31.06 -13.72
CA GLU A 428 24.01 -31.58 -13.96
C GLU A 428 25.08 -30.56 -13.50
N LEU A 429 24.91 -29.31 -13.92
CA LEU A 429 25.83 -28.23 -13.60
C LEU A 429 25.80 -27.86 -12.10
N LEU A 430 24.62 -27.84 -11.47
CA LEU A 430 24.49 -27.66 -10.02
C LEU A 430 25.15 -28.81 -9.25
N THR A 431 25.05 -30.04 -9.76
CA THR A 431 25.71 -31.20 -9.16
C THR A 431 27.22 -31.08 -9.23
N ALA A 432 27.77 -30.65 -10.37
CA ALA A 432 29.20 -30.38 -10.52
C ALA A 432 29.68 -29.24 -9.59
N LEU A 433 28.88 -28.19 -9.46
CA LEU A 433 29.16 -27.05 -8.58
C LEU A 433 29.15 -27.46 -7.10
N ALA A 434 28.17 -28.25 -6.67
CA ALA A 434 28.07 -28.74 -5.28
C ALA A 434 29.30 -29.59 -4.89
N LYS A 435 29.80 -30.45 -5.78
CA LYS A 435 31.01 -31.27 -5.54
C LYS A 435 32.26 -30.43 -5.24
N THR A 436 32.31 -29.19 -5.70
CA THR A 436 33.46 -28.29 -5.53
C THR A 436 33.23 -27.20 -4.47
N THR A 437 32.09 -27.23 -3.77
CA THR A 437 31.71 -26.20 -2.80
C THR A 437 31.44 -26.84 -1.43
N PRO A 438 32.42 -26.85 -0.49
CA PRO A 438 32.33 -27.65 0.74
C PRO A 438 31.12 -27.38 1.65
N GLN A 439 30.60 -26.15 1.69
CA GLN A 439 29.44 -25.80 2.51
C GLN A 439 28.08 -26.22 1.90
N VAL A 440 28.08 -26.81 0.70
CA VAL A 440 26.86 -27.18 -0.02
C VAL A 440 26.50 -28.65 0.20
N THR A 441 25.27 -28.90 0.64
CA THR A 441 24.62 -30.21 0.57
C THR A 441 23.61 -30.19 -0.57
N LEU A 442 23.83 -31.00 -1.60
CA LEU A 442 22.90 -31.13 -2.72
C LEU A 442 21.71 -32.01 -2.33
N VAL A 443 20.49 -31.60 -2.68
CA VAL A 443 19.26 -32.37 -2.50
C VAL A 443 18.64 -32.66 -3.86
N ASP A 444 18.40 -33.95 -4.12
CA ASP A 444 17.68 -34.39 -5.32
C ASP A 444 16.18 -34.09 -5.15
N THR A 445 15.76 -33.03 -5.83
CA THR A 445 14.36 -32.60 -5.99
C THR A 445 13.90 -32.78 -7.44
N TRP A 446 14.62 -33.56 -8.25
CA TRP A 446 14.20 -33.91 -9.61
C TRP A 446 13.58 -35.32 -9.64
N THR A 447 14.35 -36.35 -9.26
CA THR A 447 13.97 -37.76 -9.40
C THR A 447 12.65 -38.10 -8.69
N PRO A 448 12.37 -37.61 -7.46
CA PRO A 448 11.12 -37.96 -6.77
C PRO A 448 9.86 -37.41 -7.47
N PHE A 449 10.02 -36.35 -8.26
CA PHE A 449 8.95 -35.54 -8.83
C PHE A 449 8.78 -35.71 -10.34
N ALA A 450 9.77 -36.31 -11.02
CA ALA A 450 9.74 -36.54 -12.47
C ALA A 450 9.04 -37.86 -12.82
N ASP A 451 8.18 -37.84 -13.83
CA ASP A 451 7.58 -39.02 -14.44
C ASP A 451 8.58 -39.75 -15.37
N ALA A 452 8.15 -40.87 -15.95
CA ALA A 452 8.98 -41.68 -16.85
C ALA A 452 9.45 -40.93 -18.12
N THR A 453 8.80 -39.82 -18.46
CA THR A 453 9.14 -38.99 -19.62
C THR A 453 10.05 -37.80 -19.26
N GLY A 454 10.30 -37.58 -17.97
CA GLY A 454 11.08 -36.46 -17.43
C GLY A 454 10.27 -35.19 -17.20
N ASN A 455 8.94 -35.28 -17.14
CA ASN A 455 8.04 -34.16 -16.83
C ASN A 455 7.53 -34.22 -15.39
N ALA A 456 6.98 -33.12 -14.89
CA ALA A 456 6.37 -33.08 -13.56
C ALA A 456 5.15 -34.02 -13.45
N LYS A 457 5.09 -34.82 -12.38
CA LYS A 457 3.94 -35.67 -12.07
C LYS A 457 2.69 -34.82 -11.77
N LYS A 458 1.62 -34.97 -12.55
CA LYS A 458 0.39 -34.16 -12.40
C LYS A 458 -0.27 -34.31 -11.02
N GLU A 459 -0.12 -35.47 -10.39
CA GLU A 459 -0.67 -35.78 -9.09
C GLU A 459 -0.08 -34.90 -7.98
N GLU A 460 1.14 -34.40 -8.20
CA GLU A 460 1.88 -33.53 -7.27
C GLU A 460 1.98 -32.09 -7.80
N PHE A 461 1.95 -31.92 -9.12
CA PHE A 461 2.02 -30.64 -9.83
C PHE A 461 0.80 -30.50 -10.74
N PRO A 462 -0.37 -30.08 -10.22
CA PRO A 462 -1.62 -30.06 -10.98
C PRO A 462 -1.54 -29.17 -12.23
N ASP A 463 -0.69 -28.15 -12.22
CA ASP A 463 -0.42 -27.27 -13.34
C ASP A 463 0.90 -27.56 -14.06
N LEU A 464 1.58 -28.67 -13.73
CA LEU A 464 2.91 -29.06 -14.22
C LEU A 464 4.06 -28.12 -13.82
N LEU A 465 3.90 -27.32 -12.76
CA LEU A 465 4.94 -26.40 -12.28
C LEU A 465 4.96 -26.24 -10.75
N HIS A 466 3.81 -26.03 -10.12
CA HIS A 466 3.72 -25.76 -8.69
C HIS A 466 3.31 -27.00 -7.89
N PRO A 467 4.03 -27.37 -6.83
CA PRO A 467 3.62 -28.46 -5.95
C PRO A 467 2.28 -28.16 -5.28
N ASN A 468 1.44 -29.18 -5.16
CA ASN A 468 0.30 -29.19 -4.24
C ASN A 468 0.74 -29.64 -2.83
N ALA A 469 -0.22 -29.83 -1.92
CA ALA A 469 0.06 -30.26 -0.55
C ALA A 469 0.83 -31.60 -0.47
N ALA A 470 0.56 -32.55 -1.36
CA ALA A 470 1.27 -33.83 -1.40
C ALA A 470 2.72 -33.64 -1.90
N GLY A 471 2.91 -32.80 -2.93
CA GLY A 471 4.23 -32.43 -3.42
C GLY A 471 5.09 -31.75 -2.36
N TYR A 472 4.54 -30.77 -1.64
CA TYR A 472 5.21 -30.11 -0.53
C TYR A 472 5.53 -31.06 0.63
N LYS A 473 4.61 -31.96 1.00
CA LYS A 473 4.88 -32.99 2.02
C LYS A 473 6.08 -33.84 1.63
N LYS A 474 6.13 -34.32 0.38
CA LYS A 474 7.27 -35.09 -0.14
C LYS A 474 8.58 -34.29 -0.11
N TRP A 475 8.55 -33.01 -0.47
CA TRP A 475 9.74 -32.16 -0.41
C TRP A 475 10.23 -31.98 1.04
N ALA A 476 9.31 -31.78 2.01
CA ALA A 476 9.68 -31.74 3.43
C ALA A 476 10.30 -33.05 3.91
N GLU A 477 9.78 -34.20 3.49
CA GLU A 477 10.34 -35.51 3.81
C GLU A 477 11.77 -35.68 3.28
N ALA A 478 12.07 -35.15 2.09
CA ALA A 478 13.44 -35.14 1.55
C ALA A 478 14.39 -34.22 2.35
N LEU A 479 13.90 -33.12 2.90
CA LEU A 479 14.73 -32.15 3.65
C LEU A 479 15.00 -32.56 5.11
N LYS A 480 14.08 -33.30 5.76
CA LYS A 480 14.20 -33.65 7.19
C LYS A 480 15.51 -34.37 7.55
N PRO A 481 15.95 -35.42 6.83
CA PRO A 481 17.23 -36.10 7.14
C PRO A 481 18.44 -35.17 6.96
N VAL A 482 18.37 -34.24 6.00
CA VAL A 482 19.42 -33.25 5.75
C VAL A 482 19.53 -32.28 6.93
N PHE A 483 18.39 -31.79 7.44
CA PHE A 483 18.36 -30.89 8.60
C PHE A 483 18.89 -31.57 9.86
N GLU A 484 18.63 -32.86 10.05
CA GLU A 484 19.16 -33.65 11.17
C GLU A 484 20.68 -33.84 11.07
N THR A 485 21.16 -34.21 9.87
CA THR A 485 22.61 -34.37 9.60
C THR A 485 23.37 -33.07 9.87
N LEU A 486 22.78 -31.94 9.47
CA LEU A 486 23.35 -30.60 9.65
C LEU A 486 23.08 -29.99 11.03
N LYS A 487 22.43 -30.71 11.94
CA LYS A 487 22.11 -30.27 13.31
C LYS A 487 21.37 -28.92 13.35
N LEU A 488 20.40 -28.77 12.44
CA LEU A 488 19.56 -27.58 12.36
C LEU A 488 18.34 -27.65 13.27
N LYS A 489 18.02 -28.79 13.88
CA LYS A 489 16.93 -28.89 14.86
C LYS A 489 17.41 -28.57 16.27
#